data_AF-H0F5M7-F1
#
_entry.id   AF-H0F5M7-F1
#
_cell.length_a   1.000
_cell.length_b   1.000
_cell.length_c   1.000
_cell.angle_alpha   90.00
_cell.angle_beta   90.00
_cell.angle_gamma   90.00
#
_symmetry.space_group_name_H-M   'P 1'
#
loop_
_entity.id
_entity.type
_entity.pdbx_description
1 polymer ?
#
loop_
_entity_poly.entity_id
_entity_poly.type
_entity_poly.pdbx_seq_one_letter_code
_entity_poly.pdbx_strand_id
1 'polypeptide(L)'
;MTLPENTAPSPWHAGELQLQEHAGVAARMDLVGRKVIRGFMPDQHREFFAQLPFLVAGAVDAQGDPWAGVLEAEPGFAVSPDPHTLRISAMPDADDPLRAGLGPGKPVGLLGIELHTRRRNRMNGRISGWDGKRFEVTVAQSFGNCPQYIQSRDFYFSRSPSLRFAAALPEQTGLDAASRVLISESDTFFVASYVDREESAGGRGVDVSHRGGKPGFVRVDGDTLTIPDFSGNRFFNTLGNLAANPVAGLLFIDFERGDVLQLSGRAEVVLDDPEIATFQGAERLWRVHVRRAVRRPGALALRWRFDAWSPTALATGRWPAAA
;
A
#
# COMPACT_ATOMS: atom_id res chain seq x y z
N MET A 1 33.88 17.78 -21.78
CA MET A 1 32.77 18.50 -21.14
C MET A 1 32.13 17.55 -20.14
N THR A 2 32.64 17.57 -18.91
CA THR A 2 32.14 16.77 -17.79
C THR A 2 30.76 17.29 -17.42
N LEU A 3 29.74 16.42 -17.43
CA LEU A 3 28.43 16.75 -16.89
C LEU A 3 28.60 17.18 -15.42
N PRO A 4 27.91 18.23 -14.95
CA PRO A 4 28.00 18.62 -13.54
C PRO A 4 27.58 17.43 -12.66
N GLU A 5 28.43 17.06 -11.71
CA GLU A 5 28.07 16.10 -10.66
C GLU A 5 26.86 16.67 -9.90
N ASN A 6 25.74 15.97 -10.00
CA ASN A 6 24.50 16.39 -9.37
C ASN A 6 24.59 16.04 -7.88
N THR A 7 24.88 17.03 -7.04
CA THR A 7 25.16 16.90 -5.60
C THR A 7 23.91 16.64 -4.73
N ALA A 8 22.71 16.65 -5.30
CA ALA A 8 21.50 16.35 -4.56
C ALA A 8 21.47 14.85 -4.16
N PRO A 9 21.11 14.51 -2.90
CA PRO A 9 21.02 13.12 -2.47
C PRO A 9 20.01 12.34 -3.32
N SER A 10 20.26 11.05 -3.51
CA SER A 10 19.36 10.14 -4.22
C SER A 10 17.96 10.17 -3.58
N PRO A 11 16.87 10.16 -4.37
CA PRO A 11 15.51 10.04 -3.82
C PRO A 11 15.22 8.64 -3.27
N TRP A 12 16.11 7.68 -3.52
CA TRP A 12 16.01 6.28 -3.11
C TRP A 12 16.80 6.02 -1.83
N HIS A 13 16.27 5.18 -0.95
CA HIS A 13 17.00 4.74 0.23
C HIS A 13 17.80 3.45 -0.03
N ALA A 14 18.65 3.06 0.92
CA ALA A 14 19.61 1.95 0.74
C ALA A 14 18.97 0.62 0.29
N GLY A 15 17.83 0.23 0.87
CA GLY A 15 17.13 -1.00 0.48
C GLY A 15 16.55 -0.97 -0.93
N GLU A 16 16.07 0.19 -1.40
CA GLU A 16 15.66 0.36 -2.79
C GLU A 16 16.86 0.27 -3.72
N LEU A 17 17.96 0.98 -3.40
CA LEU A 17 19.19 0.96 -4.19
C LEU A 17 19.75 -0.46 -4.33
N GLN A 18 19.82 -1.22 -3.24
CA GLN A 18 20.26 -2.62 -3.26
C GLN A 18 19.44 -3.46 -4.25
N LEU A 19 18.11 -3.32 -4.26
CA LEU A 19 17.25 -4.06 -5.18
C LEU A 19 17.31 -3.55 -6.61
N GLN A 20 17.55 -2.25 -6.82
CA GLN A 20 17.77 -1.67 -8.14
C GLN A 20 19.11 -2.10 -8.74
N GLU A 21 20.15 -2.24 -7.92
CA GLU A 21 21.47 -2.76 -8.30
C GLU A 21 21.37 -4.24 -8.68
N HIS A 22 20.75 -5.05 -7.82
CA HIS A 22 20.51 -6.46 -8.10
C HIS A 22 19.72 -6.66 -9.41
N ALA A 23 18.72 -5.80 -9.69
CA ALA A 23 17.95 -5.84 -10.93
C ALA A 23 18.65 -5.16 -12.14
N GLY A 24 19.86 -4.62 -11.97
CA GLY A 24 20.62 -3.96 -13.04
C GLY A 24 20.00 -2.66 -13.56
N VAL A 25 19.20 -1.96 -12.74
CA VAL A 25 18.45 -0.75 -13.12
C VAL A 25 18.79 0.50 -12.32
N ALA A 26 19.72 0.44 -11.36
CA ALA A 26 20.05 1.54 -10.45
C ALA A 26 20.31 2.89 -11.16
N ALA A 27 21.22 2.94 -12.13
CA ALA A 27 21.54 4.17 -12.85
C ALA A 27 20.31 4.77 -13.58
N ARG A 28 19.47 3.91 -14.17
CA ARG A 28 18.23 4.35 -14.83
C ARG A 28 17.21 4.87 -13.81
N MET A 29 17.08 4.19 -12.67
CA MET A 29 16.13 4.57 -11.62
C MET A 29 16.53 5.86 -10.91
N ASP A 30 17.81 6.16 -10.72
CA ASP A 30 18.25 7.46 -10.20
C ASP A 30 17.74 8.62 -11.09
N LEU A 31 17.98 8.52 -12.41
CA LEU A 31 17.51 9.53 -13.38
C LEU A 31 15.98 9.67 -13.40
N VAL A 32 15.25 8.56 -13.28
CA VAL A 32 13.77 8.57 -13.27
C VAL A 32 13.26 9.14 -11.96
N GLY A 33 13.76 8.66 -10.82
CA GLY A 33 13.35 9.05 -9.47
C GLY A 33 13.42 10.56 -9.27
N ARG A 34 14.56 11.16 -9.63
CA ARG A 34 14.78 12.62 -9.51
C ARG A 34 13.77 13.45 -10.32
N LYS A 35 13.19 12.90 -11.39
CA LYS A 35 12.21 13.58 -12.24
C LYS A 35 10.77 13.40 -11.75
N VAL A 36 10.46 12.24 -11.18
CA VAL A 36 9.07 11.83 -10.90
C VAL A 36 8.67 11.93 -9.43
N ILE A 37 9.61 11.76 -8.50
CA ILE A 37 9.39 11.87 -7.06
C ILE A 37 9.54 13.33 -6.67
N ARG A 38 8.45 13.93 -6.20
CA ARG A 38 8.38 15.37 -5.90
C ARG A 38 8.03 15.60 -4.44
N GLY A 39 8.61 16.62 -3.81
CA GLY A 39 8.21 17.10 -2.48
C GLY A 39 6.91 17.93 -2.46
N PHE A 40 6.10 17.81 -3.51
CA PHE A 40 4.82 18.52 -3.67
C PHE A 40 3.88 17.71 -4.57
N MET A 41 2.58 17.99 -4.48
CA MET A 41 1.53 17.44 -5.33
C MET A 41 1.30 18.36 -6.54
N PRO A 42 1.57 17.92 -7.77
CA PRO A 42 1.13 18.62 -8.98
C PRO A 42 -0.40 18.76 -8.99
N ASP A 43 -0.94 19.76 -9.69
CA ASP A 43 -2.40 20.01 -9.73
C ASP A 43 -3.21 18.77 -10.14
N GLN A 44 -2.70 18.02 -11.12
CA GLN A 44 -3.32 16.75 -11.54
C GLN A 44 -3.44 15.72 -10.40
N HIS A 45 -2.52 15.71 -9.43
CA HIS A 45 -2.62 14.86 -8.24
C HIS A 45 -3.59 15.46 -7.23
N ARG A 46 -3.58 16.79 -7.05
CA ARG A 46 -4.47 17.49 -6.11
C ARG A 46 -5.94 17.28 -6.49
N GLU A 47 -6.27 17.46 -7.76
CA GLU A 47 -7.59 17.18 -8.34
C GLU A 47 -7.96 15.70 -8.19
N PHE A 48 -7.00 14.80 -8.46
CA PHE A 48 -7.22 13.36 -8.33
C PHE A 48 -7.57 12.94 -6.91
N PHE A 49 -6.87 13.42 -5.88
CA PHE A 49 -7.20 13.05 -4.51
C PHE A 49 -8.58 13.59 -4.10
N ALA A 50 -8.97 14.77 -4.58
CA ALA A 50 -10.25 15.39 -4.25
C ALA A 50 -11.46 14.62 -4.79
N GLN A 51 -11.34 13.90 -5.91
CA GLN A 51 -12.44 13.12 -6.50
C GLN A 51 -12.61 11.72 -5.89
N LEU A 52 -11.66 11.23 -5.10
CA LEU A 52 -11.70 9.85 -4.62
C LEU A 52 -12.80 9.65 -3.55
N PRO A 53 -13.47 8.48 -3.54
CA PRO A 53 -14.37 8.08 -2.45
C PRO A 53 -13.63 7.36 -1.32
N PHE A 54 -12.37 6.97 -1.54
CA PHE A 54 -11.49 6.44 -0.51
C PHE A 54 -10.01 6.65 -0.85
N LEU A 55 -9.17 6.50 0.16
CA LEU A 55 -7.74 6.31 0.01
C LEU A 55 -7.28 5.17 0.91
N VAL A 56 -6.14 4.59 0.59
CA VAL A 56 -5.48 3.61 1.47
C VAL A 56 -4.36 4.32 2.21
N ALA A 57 -4.30 4.10 3.53
CA ALA A 57 -3.28 4.66 4.39
C ALA A 57 -2.44 3.54 5.01
N GLY A 58 -1.14 3.81 5.15
CA GLY A 58 -0.20 3.02 5.93
C GLY A 58 0.34 3.85 7.08
N ALA A 59 0.35 3.29 8.28
CA ALA A 59 0.92 3.90 9.47
C ALA A 59 1.59 2.84 10.35
N VAL A 60 2.41 3.27 11.32
CA VAL A 60 3.18 2.35 12.18
C VAL A 60 2.79 2.60 13.63
N ASP A 61 2.36 1.56 14.32
CA ASP A 61 1.98 1.65 15.74
C ASP A 61 3.20 1.81 16.66
N ALA A 62 2.94 1.95 17.96
CA ALA A 62 3.99 2.15 18.96
C ALA A 62 4.89 0.91 19.15
N GLN A 63 4.44 -0.26 18.69
CA GLN A 63 5.19 -1.52 18.74
C GLN A 63 6.08 -1.69 17.49
N GLY A 64 6.00 -0.78 16.53
CA GLY A 64 6.73 -0.88 15.27
C GLY A 64 6.03 -1.75 14.23
N ASP A 65 4.78 -2.14 14.46
CA ASP A 65 4.00 -2.91 13.50
C ASP A 65 3.33 -1.95 12.49
N PRO A 66 3.59 -2.11 11.19
CA PRO A 66 2.88 -1.37 10.17
C PRO A 66 1.45 -1.92 9.99
N TRP A 67 0.51 -1.01 9.78
CA TRP A 67 -0.89 -1.32 9.47
C TRP A 67 -1.31 -0.58 8.20
N ALA A 68 -1.98 -1.30 7.30
CA ALA A 68 -2.70 -0.72 6.17
C ALA A 68 -4.20 -0.65 6.50
N GLY A 69 -4.87 0.42 6.08
CA GLY A 69 -6.31 0.60 6.26
C GLY A 69 -6.92 1.52 5.20
N VAL A 70 -8.23 1.55 5.12
CA VAL A 70 -8.99 2.38 4.18
C VAL A 70 -9.58 3.57 4.94
N LEU A 71 -9.42 4.77 4.36
CA LEU A 71 -10.17 5.95 4.76
C LEU A 71 -11.20 6.22 3.66
N GLU A 72 -12.48 6.07 3.96
CA GLU A 72 -13.59 6.32 3.05
C GLU A 72 -14.43 7.52 3.50
N ALA A 73 -14.95 8.26 2.54
CA ALA A 73 -15.91 9.34 2.72
C ALA A 73 -16.39 9.80 1.34
N GLU A 74 -17.42 10.65 1.31
CA GLU A 74 -17.86 11.27 0.05
C GLU A 74 -16.70 12.05 -0.62
N PRO A 75 -16.63 12.07 -1.96
CA PRO A 75 -15.65 12.87 -2.69
C PRO A 75 -15.57 14.31 -2.17
N GLY A 76 -14.34 14.84 -2.11
CA GLY A 76 -14.01 16.11 -1.47
C GLY A 76 -13.53 15.97 -0.02
N PHE A 77 -13.42 14.75 0.52
CA PHE A 77 -12.86 14.55 1.85
C PHE A 77 -11.33 14.69 1.92
N ALA A 78 -10.61 14.44 0.81
CA ALA A 78 -9.16 14.56 0.71
C ALA A 78 -8.78 15.70 -0.25
N VAL A 79 -8.54 16.91 0.28
CA VAL A 79 -8.34 18.13 -0.51
C VAL A 79 -6.98 18.74 -0.20
N SER A 80 -6.28 19.18 -1.24
CA SER A 80 -4.98 19.85 -1.12
C SER A 80 -5.17 21.37 -1.27
N PRO A 81 -5.13 22.17 -0.19
CA PRO A 81 -5.29 23.63 -0.27
C PRO A 81 -4.12 24.30 -1.01
N ASP A 82 -2.92 23.73 -0.87
CA ASP A 82 -1.68 24.13 -1.53
C ASP A 82 -0.89 22.88 -1.95
N PRO A 83 0.11 22.98 -2.85
CA PRO A 83 0.87 21.82 -3.33
C PRO A 83 1.60 21.00 -2.27
N HIS A 84 1.80 21.49 -1.05
CA HIS A 84 2.59 20.83 -0.01
C HIS A 84 1.74 20.28 1.13
N THR A 85 0.41 20.45 1.07
CA THR A 85 -0.50 19.99 2.12
C THR A 85 -1.64 19.18 1.52
N LEU A 86 -1.95 18.03 2.12
CA LEU A 86 -3.21 17.31 1.90
C LEU A 86 -4.00 17.25 3.20
N ARG A 87 -5.23 17.77 3.18
CA ARG A 87 -6.18 17.71 4.29
C ARG A 87 -7.15 16.58 4.07
N ILE A 88 -7.23 15.66 5.03
CA ILE A 88 -8.11 14.48 5.00
C ILE A 88 -9.18 14.63 6.08
N SER A 89 -10.43 14.60 5.67
CA SER A 89 -11.61 14.73 6.54
C SER A 89 -12.29 13.39 6.81
N ALA A 90 -11.47 12.36 7.04
CA ALA A 90 -11.89 11.02 7.38
C ALA A 90 -10.93 10.45 8.44
N MET A 91 -11.43 9.61 9.33
CA MET A 91 -10.68 8.97 10.41
C MET A 91 -10.99 7.48 10.41
N PRO A 92 -10.01 6.61 10.69
CA PRO A 92 -10.31 5.21 10.94
C PRO A 92 -11.30 5.08 12.11
N ASP A 93 -12.13 4.05 12.07
CA ASP A 93 -12.98 3.69 13.21
C ASP A 93 -12.13 3.40 14.46
N ALA A 94 -12.78 3.39 15.63
CA ALA A 94 -12.10 3.21 16.90
C ALA A 94 -11.37 1.86 17.03
N ASP A 95 -11.84 0.86 16.29
CA ASP A 95 -11.36 -0.53 16.29
C ASP A 95 -10.47 -0.86 15.09
N ASP A 96 -10.14 0.12 14.24
CA ASP A 96 -9.20 -0.06 13.13
C ASP A 96 -7.75 0.04 13.64
N PRO A 97 -6.91 -1.02 13.49
CA PRO A 97 -5.51 -1.00 13.90
C PRO A 97 -4.69 0.16 13.31
N LEU A 98 -5.04 0.65 12.12
CA LEU A 98 -4.41 1.82 11.49
C LEU A 98 -4.42 3.04 12.43
N ARG A 99 -5.47 3.19 13.24
CA ARG A 99 -5.65 4.33 14.17
C ARG A 99 -4.49 4.45 15.15
N ALA A 100 -3.93 3.34 15.63
CA ALA A 100 -2.82 3.33 16.59
C ALA A 100 -1.53 3.93 16.00
N GLY A 101 -1.36 3.83 14.67
CA GLY A 101 -0.23 4.39 13.96
C GLY A 101 -0.36 5.86 13.57
N LEU A 102 -1.56 6.44 13.65
CA LEU A 102 -1.79 7.85 13.32
C LEU A 102 -1.58 8.77 14.52
N GLY A 103 -1.36 10.06 14.26
CA GLY A 103 -1.22 11.11 15.28
C GLY A 103 -0.30 12.25 14.87
N PRO A 104 -0.29 13.37 15.60
CA PRO A 104 0.53 14.54 15.29
C PRO A 104 2.02 14.19 15.16
N GLY A 105 2.68 14.72 14.12
CA GLY A 105 4.10 14.53 13.83
C GLY A 105 4.47 13.15 13.25
N LYS A 106 3.55 12.17 13.30
CA LYS A 106 3.81 10.81 12.82
C LYS A 106 3.86 10.76 11.29
N PRO A 107 4.73 9.91 10.71
CA PRO A 107 4.75 9.66 9.28
C PRO A 107 3.54 8.83 8.85
N VAL A 108 3.10 9.04 7.61
CA VAL A 108 1.98 8.32 6.99
C VAL A 108 2.26 8.12 5.51
N GLY A 109 1.99 6.92 5.02
CA GLY A 109 1.97 6.62 3.59
C GLY A 109 0.54 6.64 3.07
N LEU A 110 0.27 7.33 1.96
CA LEU A 110 -1.06 7.40 1.37
C LEU A 110 -1.03 6.98 -0.10
N LEU A 111 -2.03 6.20 -0.47
CA LEU A 111 -2.28 5.78 -1.84
C LEU A 111 -3.70 6.20 -2.23
N GLY A 112 -3.77 7.20 -3.12
CA GLY A 112 -4.98 7.47 -3.86
C GLY A 112 -5.09 6.47 -5.02
N ILE A 113 -6.22 5.77 -5.13
CA ILE A 113 -6.46 4.77 -6.18
C ILE A 113 -7.91 4.83 -6.66
N GLU A 114 -8.07 4.91 -7.97
CA GLU A 114 -9.35 4.91 -8.66
C GLU A 114 -9.41 3.65 -9.53
N LEU A 115 -10.24 2.68 -9.08
CA LEU A 115 -10.21 1.33 -9.64
C LEU A 115 -10.76 1.27 -11.07
N HIS A 116 -11.88 1.95 -11.36
CA HIS A 116 -12.51 1.93 -12.68
C HIS A 116 -11.62 2.52 -13.80
N THR A 117 -10.82 3.55 -13.53
CA THR A 117 -9.83 4.08 -14.51
C THR A 117 -8.45 3.46 -14.38
N ARG A 118 -8.24 2.61 -13.36
CA ARG A 118 -6.94 2.02 -13.00
C ARG A 118 -5.87 3.08 -12.70
N ARG A 119 -6.25 4.25 -12.21
CA ARG A 119 -5.32 5.32 -11.85
C ARG A 119 -4.89 5.19 -10.39
N ARG A 120 -3.60 5.39 -10.10
CA ARG A 120 -3.10 5.49 -8.73
C ARG A 120 -1.95 6.47 -8.57
N ASN A 121 -2.00 7.25 -7.49
CA ASN A 121 -0.98 8.21 -7.10
C ASN A 121 -0.61 7.99 -5.64
N ARG A 122 0.68 8.05 -5.35
CA ARG A 122 1.19 8.05 -3.99
C ARG A 122 1.33 9.47 -3.46
N MET A 123 1.06 9.62 -2.17
CA MET A 123 1.48 10.77 -1.38
C MET A 123 1.93 10.30 0.00
N ASN A 124 3.22 10.42 0.30
CA ASN A 124 3.75 10.15 1.63
C ASN A 124 4.09 11.46 2.31
N GLY A 125 3.98 11.49 3.64
CA GLY A 125 4.26 12.70 4.39
C GLY A 125 4.24 12.50 5.89
N ARG A 126 4.13 13.62 6.60
CA ARG A 126 3.98 13.65 8.06
C ARG A 126 2.73 14.41 8.43
N ILE A 127 2.05 13.91 9.45
CA ILE A 127 0.83 14.53 9.96
C ILE A 127 1.22 15.83 10.68
N SER A 128 0.84 16.98 10.11
CA SER A 128 1.17 18.31 10.60
C SER A 128 0.01 18.97 11.36
N GLY A 129 -1.22 18.61 11.04
CA GLY A 129 -2.44 19.10 11.69
C GLY A 129 -3.34 17.95 12.16
N TRP A 130 -4.01 18.11 13.29
CA TRP A 130 -4.90 17.10 13.86
C TRP A 130 -5.95 17.72 14.77
N ASP A 131 -7.24 17.46 14.49
CA ASP A 131 -8.36 17.91 15.33
C ASP A 131 -9.22 16.75 15.88
N GLY A 132 -8.81 15.51 15.63
CA GLY A 132 -9.52 14.29 16.03
C GLY A 132 -10.65 13.86 15.09
N LYS A 133 -11.03 14.70 14.11
CA LYS A 133 -11.99 14.38 13.04
C LYS A 133 -11.37 14.46 11.65
N ARG A 134 -10.29 15.22 11.53
CA ARG A 134 -9.54 15.54 10.33
C ARG A 134 -8.07 15.61 10.68
N PHE A 135 -7.23 15.39 9.68
CA PHE A 135 -5.80 15.58 9.81
C PHE A 135 -5.21 16.14 8.52
N GLU A 136 -4.09 16.83 8.66
CA GLU A 136 -3.34 17.42 7.57
C GLU A 136 -1.99 16.71 7.46
N VAL A 137 -1.56 16.49 6.23
CA VAL A 137 -0.30 15.82 5.92
C VAL A 137 0.56 16.79 5.11
N THR A 138 1.71 17.14 5.65
CA THR A 138 2.77 17.82 4.89
C THR A 138 3.42 16.82 3.95
N VAL A 139 3.40 17.12 2.66
CA VAL A 139 3.86 16.25 1.58
C VAL A 139 5.39 16.13 1.64
N ALA A 140 5.87 14.89 1.76
CA ALA A 140 7.28 14.56 1.62
C ALA A 140 7.58 14.01 0.21
N GLN A 141 6.68 13.17 -0.33
CA GLN A 141 6.81 12.59 -1.66
C GLN A 141 5.45 12.45 -2.34
N SER A 142 5.33 12.85 -3.60
CA SER A 142 4.18 12.54 -4.43
C SER A 142 4.60 12.18 -5.86
N PHE A 143 4.05 11.08 -6.37
CA PHE A 143 4.33 10.55 -7.70
C PHE A 143 3.22 9.59 -8.16
N GLY A 144 3.07 9.43 -9.47
CA GLY A 144 2.17 8.43 -10.06
C GLY A 144 2.82 7.05 -10.07
N ASN A 145 2.02 6.00 -9.91
CA ASN A 145 2.47 4.62 -10.05
C ASN A 145 1.83 3.97 -11.29
N CYS A 146 2.48 2.92 -11.80
CA CYS A 146 2.01 2.15 -12.96
C CYS A 146 0.57 1.61 -12.75
N PRO A 147 -0.35 1.66 -13.72
CA PRO A 147 -1.72 1.15 -13.56
C PRO A 147 -1.82 -0.38 -13.59
N GLN A 148 -0.71 -1.09 -13.82
CA GLN A 148 -0.70 -2.54 -13.97
C GLN A 148 -1.33 -3.26 -12.76
N TYR A 149 -1.98 -4.38 -13.08
CA TYR A 149 -2.66 -5.29 -12.16
C TYR A 149 -3.85 -4.73 -11.38
N ILE A 150 -4.30 -3.49 -11.64
CA ILE A 150 -5.52 -2.96 -11.01
C ILE A 150 -6.74 -3.49 -11.76
N GLN A 151 -7.57 -4.27 -11.08
CA GLN A 151 -8.85 -4.70 -11.65
C GLN A 151 -9.84 -3.52 -11.65
N SER A 152 -10.59 -3.37 -12.74
CA SER A 152 -11.60 -2.31 -12.87
C SER A 152 -12.80 -2.64 -11.99
N ARG A 153 -13.23 -1.66 -11.20
CA ARG A 153 -14.40 -1.76 -10.33
C ARG A 153 -15.08 -0.40 -10.19
N ASP A 154 -16.40 -0.41 -10.32
CA ASP A 154 -17.23 0.75 -9.96
C ASP A 154 -17.64 0.66 -8.49
N PHE A 155 -17.66 1.80 -7.81
CA PHE A 155 -18.02 1.84 -6.39
C PHE A 155 -19.45 2.33 -6.18
N TYR A 156 -20.02 1.97 -5.03
CA TYR A 156 -21.20 2.61 -4.46
C TYR A 156 -21.12 2.51 -2.94
N PHE A 157 -21.82 3.39 -2.23
CA PHE A 157 -21.96 3.31 -0.78
C PHE A 157 -23.20 2.50 -0.41
N SER A 158 -23.06 1.43 0.37
CA SER A 158 -24.21 0.65 0.88
C SER A 158 -24.88 1.30 2.10
N ARG A 159 -24.19 2.24 2.72
CA ARG A 159 -24.64 3.09 3.83
C ARG A 159 -23.85 4.40 3.80
N SER A 160 -24.25 5.39 4.59
CA SER A 160 -23.45 6.63 4.68
C SER A 160 -22.04 6.33 5.23
N PRO A 161 -20.95 6.75 4.55
CA PRO A 161 -19.58 6.55 5.04
C PRO A 161 -19.24 7.41 6.26
N SER A 162 -20.09 8.38 6.62
CA SER A 162 -19.95 9.13 7.87
C SER A 162 -20.35 8.34 9.11
N LEU A 163 -21.11 7.24 8.94
CA LEU A 163 -21.53 6.38 10.05
C LEU A 163 -20.35 5.51 10.47
N ARG A 164 -19.91 5.69 11.72
CA ARG A 164 -18.89 4.84 12.33
C ARG A 164 -19.40 3.41 12.47
N PHE A 165 -18.55 2.44 12.17
CA PHE A 165 -18.88 1.03 12.25
C PHE A 165 -17.73 0.28 12.92
N ALA A 166 -17.86 0.08 14.23
CA ALA A 166 -16.88 -0.66 15.02
C ALA A 166 -17.42 -2.07 15.31
N ALA A 167 -16.88 -3.06 14.62
CA ALA A 167 -17.26 -4.47 14.72
C ALA A 167 -16.06 -5.41 14.53
N ALA A 168 -14.85 -4.95 14.85
CA ALA A 168 -13.66 -5.76 14.84
C ALA A 168 -13.84 -6.98 15.75
N LEU A 169 -13.48 -8.14 15.19
CA LEU A 169 -13.31 -9.34 15.99
C LEU A 169 -12.04 -9.20 16.84
N PRO A 170 -11.92 -9.95 17.95
CA PRO A 170 -10.69 -9.99 18.73
C PRO A 170 -9.48 -10.26 17.85
N GLU A 171 -8.39 -9.55 18.10
CA GLU A 171 -7.11 -9.81 17.42
C GLU A 171 -6.69 -11.27 17.64
N GLN A 172 -6.22 -11.90 16.57
CA GLN A 172 -5.76 -13.27 16.55
C GLN A 172 -4.26 -13.33 16.30
N THR A 173 -3.63 -14.36 16.87
CA THR A 173 -2.29 -14.80 16.47
C THR A 173 -2.43 -15.71 15.26
N GLY A 174 -1.80 -15.37 14.14
CA GLY A 174 -1.85 -16.17 12.91
C GLY A 174 -3.18 -16.04 12.14
N LEU A 175 -3.43 -17.00 11.24
CA LEU A 175 -4.57 -16.98 10.30
C LEU A 175 -5.61 -18.06 10.62
N ASP A 176 -6.85 -17.62 10.89
CA ASP A 176 -8.01 -18.51 10.95
C ASP A 176 -8.50 -18.97 9.56
N ALA A 177 -9.44 -19.92 9.53
CA ALA A 177 -9.98 -20.46 8.29
C ALA A 177 -10.63 -19.40 7.40
N ALA A 178 -11.36 -18.45 7.99
CA ALA A 178 -12.02 -17.37 7.24
C ALA A 178 -11.00 -16.41 6.60
N SER A 179 -9.91 -16.11 7.30
CA SER A 179 -8.81 -15.30 6.78
C SER A 179 -8.14 -15.97 5.58
N ARG A 180 -7.91 -17.29 5.67
CA ARG A 180 -7.31 -18.08 4.57
C ARG A 180 -8.18 -18.06 3.32
N VAL A 181 -9.49 -18.26 3.48
CA VAL A 181 -10.46 -18.19 2.37
C VAL A 181 -10.41 -16.81 1.72
N LEU A 182 -10.54 -15.74 2.49
CA LEU A 182 -10.51 -14.38 1.95
C LEU A 182 -9.21 -14.09 1.18
N ILE A 183 -8.05 -14.47 1.73
CA ILE A 183 -6.76 -14.30 1.05
C ILE A 183 -6.72 -15.10 -0.27
N SER A 184 -7.18 -16.35 -0.27
CA SER A 184 -7.17 -17.19 -1.46
C SER A 184 -8.10 -16.69 -2.57
N GLU A 185 -9.20 -16.02 -2.22
CA GLU A 185 -10.16 -15.47 -3.19
C GLU A 185 -9.79 -14.04 -3.63
N SER A 186 -8.89 -13.38 -2.91
CA SER A 186 -8.49 -12.00 -3.20
C SER A 186 -7.65 -11.91 -4.47
N ASP A 187 -8.07 -11.04 -5.38
CA ASP A 187 -7.26 -10.61 -6.53
C ASP A 187 -6.45 -9.33 -6.29
N THR A 188 -6.68 -8.69 -5.14
CA THR A 188 -6.12 -7.40 -4.77
C THR A 188 -5.88 -7.36 -3.26
N PHE A 189 -4.73 -6.85 -2.85
CA PHE A 189 -4.48 -6.44 -1.47
C PHE A 189 -3.58 -5.21 -1.43
N PHE A 190 -3.46 -4.59 -0.26
CA PHE A 190 -2.56 -3.47 -0.02
C PHE A 190 -1.51 -3.80 1.03
N VAL A 191 -0.32 -3.24 0.89
CA VAL A 191 0.80 -3.46 1.81
C VAL A 191 1.35 -2.14 2.32
N ALA A 192 1.33 -1.98 3.63
CA ALA A 192 2.09 -0.99 4.38
C ALA A 192 3.48 -1.55 4.73
N SER A 193 4.50 -0.71 4.56
CA SER A 193 5.89 -1.01 4.89
C SER A 193 6.58 0.31 5.26
N TYR A 194 7.70 0.25 5.96
CA TYR A 194 8.44 1.47 6.30
C TYR A 194 9.93 1.21 6.45
N VAL A 195 10.71 2.28 6.35
CA VAL A 195 12.14 2.28 6.67
C VAL A 195 12.45 3.44 7.61
N ASP A 196 13.33 3.20 8.58
CA ASP A 196 13.91 4.26 9.40
C ASP A 196 15.15 4.81 8.71
N ARG A 197 15.21 6.14 8.56
CA ARG A 197 16.37 6.88 8.04
C ARG A 197 16.87 7.81 9.13
N GLU A 198 18.07 8.37 8.96
CA GLU A 198 18.51 9.47 9.81
C GLU A 198 17.48 10.60 9.78
N GLU A 199 17.28 11.30 10.90
CA GLU A 199 16.29 12.38 10.98
C GLU A 199 16.61 13.52 9.98
N SER A 200 17.90 13.80 9.79
CA SER A 200 18.43 14.70 8.75
C SER A 200 18.06 14.27 7.33
N ALA A 201 17.81 12.98 7.12
CA ALA A 201 17.39 12.36 5.86
C ALA A 201 15.88 12.05 5.80
N GLY A 202 15.08 12.60 6.73
CA GLY A 202 13.61 12.53 6.74
C GLY A 202 13.00 11.62 7.83
N GLY A 203 13.83 10.95 8.63
CA GLY A 203 13.38 10.03 9.69
C GLY A 203 12.64 8.82 9.10
N ARG A 204 11.57 8.37 9.75
CA ARG A 204 10.77 7.22 9.29
C ARG A 204 9.97 7.55 8.03
N GLY A 205 10.23 6.81 6.95
CA GLY A 205 9.44 6.85 5.72
C GLY A 205 8.44 5.69 5.67
N VAL A 206 7.15 6.00 5.62
CA VAL A 206 6.06 5.00 5.55
C VAL A 206 5.46 4.99 4.15
N ASP A 207 5.24 3.79 3.62
CA ASP A 207 4.67 3.54 2.32
C ASP A 207 3.45 2.65 2.43
N VAL A 208 2.47 2.87 1.55
CA VAL A 208 1.40 1.91 1.25
C VAL A 208 1.29 1.68 -0.25
N SER A 209 1.06 0.43 -0.66
CA SER A 209 1.12 0.01 -2.07
C SER A 209 0.02 -0.98 -2.40
N HIS A 210 -0.50 -0.90 -3.62
CA HIS A 210 -1.42 -1.89 -4.18
C HIS A 210 -0.66 -3.09 -4.75
N ARG A 211 -1.17 -4.30 -4.52
CA ARG A 211 -0.73 -5.55 -5.14
C ARG A 211 -1.95 -6.24 -5.76
N GLY A 212 -1.83 -6.64 -7.02
CA GLY A 212 -2.92 -7.29 -7.75
C GLY A 212 -2.44 -8.48 -8.56
N GLY A 213 -3.32 -9.45 -8.73
CA GLY A 213 -3.10 -10.69 -9.48
C GLY A 213 -4.43 -11.33 -9.87
N LYS A 214 -4.44 -12.62 -10.18
CA LYS A 214 -5.68 -13.40 -10.22
C LYS A 214 -5.97 -13.93 -8.80
N PRO A 215 -7.23 -14.24 -8.45
CA PRO A 215 -7.54 -14.95 -7.22
C PRO A 215 -6.61 -16.15 -7.03
N GLY A 216 -6.04 -16.28 -5.84
CA GLY A 216 -5.06 -17.31 -5.51
C GLY A 216 -3.60 -16.95 -5.82
N PHE A 217 -3.29 -15.72 -6.27
CA PHE A 217 -1.90 -15.31 -6.49
C PHE A 217 -1.08 -15.20 -5.20
N VAL A 218 -1.75 -15.05 -4.05
CA VAL A 218 -1.12 -15.16 -2.73
C VAL A 218 -1.27 -16.60 -2.27
N ARG A 219 -0.15 -17.32 -2.20
CA ARG A 219 -0.14 -18.70 -1.68
C ARG A 219 -0.08 -18.65 -0.15
N VAL A 220 -0.92 -19.45 0.49
CA VAL A 220 -1.03 -19.53 1.95
C VAL A 220 -0.55 -20.90 2.41
N ASP A 221 0.46 -20.94 3.29
CA ASP A 221 0.96 -22.16 3.94
C ASP A 221 1.14 -21.90 5.44
N GLY A 222 0.30 -22.51 6.27
CA GLY A 222 0.22 -22.16 7.70
C GLY A 222 0.05 -20.64 7.85
N ASP A 223 0.82 -19.99 8.70
CA ASP A 223 0.76 -18.52 8.86
C ASP A 223 1.69 -17.77 7.90
N THR A 224 2.20 -18.43 6.86
CA THR A 224 3.09 -17.83 5.87
C THR A 224 2.36 -17.55 4.57
N LEU A 225 2.46 -16.31 4.10
CA LEU A 225 2.01 -15.89 2.79
C LEU A 225 3.20 -15.81 1.85
N THR A 226 3.14 -16.47 0.69
CA THR A 226 4.11 -16.29 -0.40
C THR A 226 3.48 -15.49 -1.52
N ILE A 227 4.12 -14.38 -1.89
CA ILE A 227 3.57 -13.39 -2.81
C ILE A 227 4.56 -13.19 -3.97
N PRO A 228 4.11 -13.34 -5.23
CA PRO A 228 4.93 -12.99 -6.38
C PRO A 228 5.04 -11.47 -6.55
N ASP A 229 6.24 -10.99 -6.86
CA ASP A 229 6.43 -9.62 -7.33
C ASP A 229 6.64 -9.65 -8.85
N PHE A 230 5.66 -9.10 -9.55
CA PHE A 230 5.65 -9.00 -11.00
C PHE A 230 6.32 -7.71 -11.47
N SER A 231 6.69 -7.68 -12.75
CA SER A 231 7.27 -6.48 -13.35
C SER A 231 6.37 -5.26 -13.16
N GLY A 232 6.96 -4.16 -12.72
CA GLY A 232 6.29 -2.90 -12.41
C GLY A 232 7.17 -1.69 -12.72
N ASN A 233 7.05 -0.62 -11.92
CA ASN A 233 7.85 0.60 -12.11
C ASN A 233 9.32 0.46 -11.67
N ARG A 234 9.71 -0.66 -11.05
CA ARG A 234 11.07 -0.95 -10.55
C ARG A 234 11.60 0.05 -9.53
N PHE A 235 10.71 0.76 -8.85
CA PHE A 235 11.10 1.69 -7.76
C PHE A 235 11.48 0.93 -6.49
N PHE A 236 10.92 -0.27 -6.32
CA PHE A 236 11.11 -1.14 -5.16
C PHE A 236 10.72 -0.53 -3.82
N ASN A 237 9.77 0.43 -3.78
CA ASN A 237 9.38 1.07 -2.52
C ASN A 237 8.95 0.07 -1.44
N THR A 238 8.11 -0.92 -1.79
CA THR A 238 7.76 -1.98 -0.82
C THR A 238 8.96 -2.86 -0.51
N LEU A 239 9.53 -3.53 -1.50
CA LEU A 239 10.54 -4.58 -1.25
C LEU A 239 11.83 -4.00 -0.66
N GLY A 240 12.19 -2.77 -1.01
CA GLY A 240 13.33 -2.05 -0.45
C GLY A 240 13.11 -1.73 1.02
N ASN A 241 11.89 -1.31 1.40
CA ASN A 241 11.52 -1.19 2.81
C ASN A 241 11.63 -2.55 3.52
N LEU A 242 11.10 -3.63 2.92
CA LEU A 242 11.14 -4.97 3.54
C LEU A 242 12.56 -5.52 3.68
N ALA A 243 13.45 -5.24 2.72
CA ALA A 243 14.85 -5.61 2.79
C ALA A 243 15.61 -4.86 3.89
N ALA A 244 15.29 -3.57 4.10
CA ALA A 244 15.90 -2.76 5.15
C ALA A 244 15.26 -2.96 6.53
N ASN A 245 13.96 -3.32 6.56
CA ASN A 245 13.16 -3.45 7.76
C ASN A 245 12.08 -4.54 7.55
N PRO A 246 12.31 -5.77 8.04
CA PRO A 246 11.55 -6.97 7.67
C PRO A 246 10.20 -7.08 8.39
N VAL A 247 9.34 -6.07 8.24
CA VAL A 247 7.96 -6.03 8.75
C VAL A 247 7.00 -5.52 7.68
N ALA A 248 5.83 -6.13 7.61
CA ALA A 248 4.80 -5.77 6.64
C ALA A 248 3.41 -5.76 7.28
N GLY A 249 2.60 -4.79 6.88
CA GLY A 249 1.19 -4.68 7.23
C GLY A 249 0.36 -4.92 5.98
N LEU A 250 -0.52 -5.91 5.98
CA LEU A 250 -1.33 -6.26 4.80
C LEU A 250 -2.80 -5.91 5.04
N LEU A 251 -3.48 -5.51 3.98
CA LEU A 251 -4.91 -5.21 3.97
C LEU A 251 -5.57 -5.96 2.81
N PHE A 252 -6.45 -6.90 3.14
CA PHE A 252 -7.35 -7.57 2.20
C PHE A 252 -8.77 -7.02 2.37
N ILE A 253 -9.47 -6.87 1.26
CA ILE A 253 -10.83 -6.31 1.23
C ILE A 253 -11.74 -7.28 0.49
N ASP A 254 -12.83 -7.69 1.11
CA ASP A 254 -13.98 -8.22 0.39
C ASP A 254 -14.73 -7.05 -0.23
N PHE A 255 -14.52 -6.85 -1.53
CA PHE A 255 -15.10 -5.74 -2.28
C PHE A 255 -16.64 -5.78 -2.37
N GLU A 256 -17.26 -6.95 -2.20
CA GLU A 256 -18.71 -7.14 -2.28
C GLU A 256 -19.41 -7.00 -0.92
N ARG A 257 -18.71 -7.35 0.17
CA ARG A 257 -19.28 -7.32 1.52
C ARG A 257 -18.77 -6.17 2.38
N GLY A 258 -17.69 -5.52 1.97
CA GLY A 258 -17.02 -4.48 2.75
C GLY A 258 -16.27 -5.04 3.97
N ASP A 259 -16.01 -6.35 3.99
CA ASP A 259 -15.22 -6.98 5.03
C ASP A 259 -13.74 -6.63 4.83
N VAL A 260 -13.04 -6.43 5.95
CA VAL A 260 -11.62 -6.10 5.95
C VAL A 260 -10.85 -7.12 6.79
N LEU A 261 -9.72 -7.57 6.27
CA LEU A 261 -8.71 -8.33 7.03
C LEU A 261 -7.40 -7.54 7.01
N GLN A 262 -6.95 -7.17 8.20
CA GLN A 262 -5.68 -6.48 8.42
C GLN A 262 -4.71 -7.43 9.09
N LEU A 263 -3.50 -7.55 8.55
CA LEU A 263 -2.46 -8.44 9.04
C LEU A 263 -1.20 -7.62 9.37
N SER A 264 -0.44 -8.06 10.36
CA SER A 264 0.94 -7.62 10.58
C SER A 264 1.85 -8.83 10.77
N GLY A 265 3.04 -8.79 10.16
CA GLY A 265 3.94 -9.94 10.10
C GLY A 265 5.39 -9.58 9.86
N ARG A 266 6.26 -10.59 9.93
CA ARG A 266 7.67 -10.49 9.50
C ARG A 266 7.76 -10.80 8.02
N ALA A 267 8.56 -10.04 7.29
CA ALA A 267 8.68 -10.18 5.85
C ALA A 267 10.10 -10.54 5.42
N GLU A 268 10.20 -11.27 4.32
CA GLU A 268 11.46 -11.66 3.68
C GLU A 268 11.34 -11.45 2.17
N VAL A 269 12.37 -10.89 1.55
CA VAL A 269 12.47 -10.76 0.08
C VAL A 269 13.33 -11.90 -0.46
N VAL A 270 12.80 -12.63 -1.43
CA VAL A 270 13.42 -13.82 -2.02
C VAL A 270 13.79 -13.51 -3.48
N LEU A 271 15.09 -13.33 -3.73
CA LEU A 271 15.61 -12.90 -5.02
C LEU A 271 16.10 -14.08 -5.89
N ASP A 272 16.66 -15.11 -5.26
CA ASP A 272 17.35 -16.23 -5.92
C ASP A 272 16.84 -17.57 -5.37
N ASP A 273 15.63 -17.98 -5.74
CA ASP A 273 15.00 -19.25 -5.31
C ASP A 273 14.34 -19.95 -6.52
N PRO A 274 14.59 -21.26 -6.75
CA PRO A 274 13.92 -22.03 -7.79
C PRO A 274 12.39 -21.94 -7.75
N GLU A 275 11.82 -21.69 -6.56
CA GLU A 275 10.39 -21.49 -6.37
C GLU A 275 9.82 -20.31 -7.18
N ILE A 276 10.63 -19.28 -7.49
CA ILE A 276 10.21 -18.15 -8.33
C ILE A 276 9.65 -18.67 -9.67
N ALA A 277 10.26 -19.70 -10.24
CA ALA A 277 9.84 -20.29 -11.52
C ALA A 277 8.45 -20.96 -11.45
N THR A 278 7.95 -21.29 -10.25
CA THR A 278 6.58 -21.80 -10.06
C THR A 278 5.53 -20.71 -10.23
N PHE A 279 5.95 -19.43 -10.15
CA PHE A 279 5.10 -18.27 -10.39
C PHE A 279 5.37 -17.66 -11.76
N GLN A 280 4.61 -18.07 -12.79
CA GLN A 280 4.78 -17.54 -14.13
C GLN A 280 4.67 -15.99 -14.16
N GLY A 281 5.76 -15.36 -14.60
CA GLY A 281 5.89 -13.90 -14.72
C GLY A 281 6.41 -13.20 -13.47
N ALA A 282 6.63 -13.91 -12.36
CA ALA A 282 7.28 -13.34 -11.18
C ALA A 282 8.76 -13.11 -11.47
N GLU A 283 9.28 -11.94 -11.08
CA GLU A 283 10.71 -11.66 -11.12
C GLU A 283 11.40 -12.05 -9.80
N ARG A 284 10.62 -12.20 -8.73
CA ARG A 284 11.04 -12.50 -7.36
C ARG A 284 9.83 -12.88 -6.50
N LEU A 285 10.07 -13.41 -5.31
CA LEU A 285 9.04 -13.65 -4.31
C LEU A 285 9.30 -12.79 -3.08
N TRP A 286 8.27 -12.66 -2.26
CA TRP A 286 8.43 -12.22 -0.88
C TRP A 286 7.46 -12.98 0.00
N ARG A 287 7.90 -13.27 1.21
CA ARG A 287 7.15 -14.05 2.19
C ARG A 287 6.76 -13.16 3.35
N VAL A 288 5.57 -13.39 3.92
CA VAL A 288 5.13 -12.74 5.15
C VAL A 288 4.67 -13.81 6.12
N HIS A 289 5.40 -13.97 7.22
CA HIS A 289 4.95 -14.75 8.37
C HIS A 289 4.04 -13.87 9.22
N VAL A 290 2.74 -14.15 9.16
CA VAL A 290 1.69 -13.43 9.91
C VAL A 290 1.89 -13.64 11.40
N ARG A 291 1.84 -12.55 12.16
CA ARG A 291 1.91 -12.58 13.63
C ARG A 291 0.59 -12.13 14.25
N ARG A 292 -0.06 -11.14 13.64
CA ARG A 292 -1.28 -10.51 14.14
C ARG A 292 -2.28 -10.42 13.00
N ALA A 293 -3.54 -10.77 13.28
CA ALA A 293 -4.64 -10.67 12.35
C ALA A 293 -5.85 -10.03 13.01
N VAL A 294 -6.46 -9.05 12.33
CA VAL A 294 -7.67 -8.37 12.77
C VAL A 294 -8.68 -8.41 11.63
N ARG A 295 -9.83 -9.03 11.90
CA ARG A 295 -10.96 -9.08 10.95
C ARG A 295 -12.03 -8.08 11.38
N ARG A 296 -12.52 -7.32 10.41
CA ARG A 296 -13.57 -6.31 10.60
C ARG A 296 -14.67 -6.54 9.55
N PRO A 297 -15.62 -7.45 9.81
CA PRO A 297 -16.72 -7.74 8.88
C PRO A 297 -17.59 -6.50 8.65
N GLY A 298 -17.96 -6.20 7.39
CA GLY A 298 -18.78 -5.05 7.02
C GLY A 298 -18.19 -3.69 7.35
N ALA A 299 -16.89 -3.61 7.68
CA ALA A 299 -16.21 -2.40 8.15
C ALA A 299 -16.36 -1.22 7.19
N LEU A 300 -16.29 -1.47 5.88
CA LEU A 300 -16.44 -0.43 4.87
C LEU A 300 -17.92 -0.23 4.55
N ALA A 301 -18.30 1.01 4.30
CA ALA A 301 -19.55 1.40 3.67
C ALA A 301 -19.45 1.26 2.15
N LEU A 302 -18.23 1.37 1.59
CA LEU A 302 -17.98 1.13 0.18
C LEU A 302 -18.23 -0.32 -0.20
N ARG A 303 -18.83 -0.46 -1.38
CA ARG A 303 -18.99 -1.69 -2.12
C ARG A 303 -18.52 -1.44 -3.53
N TRP A 304 -18.08 -2.51 -4.17
CA TRP A 304 -17.58 -2.42 -5.53
C TRP A 304 -18.20 -3.51 -6.38
N ARG A 305 -18.57 -3.12 -7.59
CA ARG A 305 -19.01 -4.03 -8.65
C ARG A 305 -17.82 -4.27 -9.56
N PHE A 306 -17.46 -5.54 -9.70
CA PHE A 306 -16.42 -5.94 -10.64
C PHE A 306 -16.85 -5.61 -12.08
N ASP A 307 -15.95 -4.97 -12.82
CA ASP A 307 -16.16 -4.64 -14.23
C ASP A 307 -15.24 -5.49 -15.12
N ALA A 308 -13.92 -5.32 -14.99
CA ALA A 308 -12.98 -5.98 -15.89
C ALA A 308 -11.62 -6.28 -15.28
N TRP A 309 -11.10 -7.47 -15.60
CA TRP A 309 -9.73 -7.86 -15.28
C TRP A 309 -8.71 -6.91 -15.94
N SER A 310 -7.60 -6.66 -15.26
CA SER A 310 -6.41 -6.04 -15.82
C SER A 310 -5.81 -6.97 -16.88
N PRO A 311 -5.57 -6.50 -18.12
CA PRO A 311 -4.92 -7.30 -19.14
C PRO A 311 -3.54 -7.83 -18.67
N THR A 312 -2.81 -7.05 -17.88
CA THR A 312 -1.52 -7.47 -17.32
C THR A 312 -1.69 -8.57 -16.27
N ALA A 313 -2.74 -8.50 -15.44
CA ALA A 313 -3.04 -9.58 -14.49
C ALA A 313 -3.56 -10.86 -15.18
N LEU A 314 -4.11 -10.76 -16.40
CA LEU A 314 -4.47 -11.96 -17.17
C LEU A 314 -3.25 -12.63 -17.81
N ALA A 315 -2.23 -11.84 -18.15
CA ALA A 315 -0.98 -12.31 -18.74
C ALA A 315 -0.04 -13.01 -17.74
N THR A 316 -0.23 -12.81 -16.44
CA THR A 316 0.41 -13.61 -15.41
C THR A 316 -0.25 -15.01 -15.39
N GLY A 317 0.50 -16.09 -15.12
CA GLY A 317 0.01 -17.46 -15.31
C GLY A 317 -1.17 -17.86 -14.41
N ARG A 318 -1.54 -19.14 -14.43
CA ARG A 318 -2.35 -19.74 -13.34
C ARG A 318 -1.37 -20.39 -12.38
N TRP A 319 -1.61 -20.22 -11.08
CA TRP A 319 -0.72 -20.75 -10.06
C TRP A 319 -1.33 -21.96 -9.38
N PRO A 320 -0.51 -22.96 -9.00
CA PRO A 320 -1.01 -24.11 -8.27
C PRO A 320 -1.74 -23.64 -7.02
N ALA A 321 -2.93 -24.20 -6.78
CA ALA A 321 -3.49 -24.18 -5.43
C ALA A 321 -2.49 -24.87 -4.49
N ALA A 322 -2.44 -24.48 -3.22
CA ALA A 322 -1.67 -25.20 -2.22
C ALA A 322 -2.04 -26.70 -2.30
N ALA A 323 -1.01 -27.56 -2.38
CA ALA A 323 -1.18 -29.01 -2.38
C ALA A 323 -1.67 -29.51 -1.02
#